data_AF-A0A835KRU6-F1
#
_entry.id   AF-A0A835KRU6-F1
#
_cell.length_a   1.000
_cell.length_b   1.000
_cell.length_c   1.000
_cell.angle_alpha   90.00
_cell.angle_beta   90.00
_cell.angle_gamma   90.00
#
_symmetry.space_group_name_H-M   'P 1'
#
loop_
_entity.id
_entity.type
_entity.pdbx_description
1 polymer ?
#
loop_
_entity_poly.entity_id
_entity_poly.type
_entity_poly.pdbx_seq_one_letter_code
_entity_poly.pdbx_strand_id
1 'polypeptide(L)'
;MIDDDCVEGGVPLPNFITTTSGGAAAAAAEEAVKKEFEKGFFDKMAKEALFDVILAANYLHAEELLDASMQCAADRARGKTVPELREYFGLVNNFTPEEEEEIRKENSWAFD
;
A
#
# COMPACT_ATOMS: atom_id res chain seq x y z
N MET A 1 32.18 17.39 -3.02
CA MET A 1 33.33 17.44 -2.11
C MET A 1 32.90 18.27 -0.91
N ILE A 2 32.36 17.58 0.08
CA ILE A 2 32.08 18.09 1.42
C ILE A 2 33.08 17.32 2.27
N ASP A 3 34.01 18.04 2.89
CA ASP A 3 35.14 17.44 3.60
C ASP A 3 34.65 16.80 4.91
N ASP A 4 34.86 15.48 5.03
CA ASP A 4 34.39 14.59 6.10
C ASP A 4 35.11 14.79 7.46
N ASP A 5 36.05 15.73 7.57
CA ASP A 5 36.90 15.88 8.76
C ASP A 5 36.33 16.80 9.88
N CYS A 6 35.05 17.19 9.80
CA CYS A 6 34.49 18.16 10.74
C CYS A 6 33.82 17.59 12.00
N VAL A 7 33.96 16.29 12.32
CA VAL A 7 33.47 15.75 13.62
C VAL A 7 34.21 14.55 14.21
N GLU A 8 35.53 14.40 13.99
CA GLU A 8 36.29 13.33 14.67
C GLU A 8 36.34 13.48 16.22
N GLY A 9 36.04 14.67 16.73
CA GLY A 9 35.90 14.93 18.17
C GLY A 9 34.47 15.34 18.52
N GLY A 10 33.55 14.38 18.61
CA GLY A 10 32.16 14.61 18.99
C GLY A 10 32.05 15.51 20.24
N VAL A 11 31.11 16.45 20.22
CA VAL A 11 30.87 17.40 21.32
C VAL A 11 30.26 16.65 22.51
N PRO A 12 30.95 16.50 23.66
CA PRO A 12 30.38 15.80 24.80
C PRO A 12 29.34 16.69 25.48
N LEU A 13 28.08 16.28 25.43
CA LEU A 13 26.97 16.91 26.15
C LEU A 13 26.81 16.25 27.53
N PRO A 14 27.07 16.97 28.64
CA PRO A 14 27.18 16.38 29.98
C PRO A 14 25.86 15.93 30.62
N ASN A 15 24.71 16.12 29.96
CA ASN A 15 23.38 15.86 30.54
C ASN A 15 22.49 14.90 29.72
N PHE A 16 23.03 14.22 28.70
CA PHE A 16 22.23 13.26 27.92
C PHE A 16 22.36 11.84 28.50
N ILE A 17 21.41 11.47 29.35
CA ILE A 17 21.22 10.09 29.82
C ILE A 17 20.85 9.20 28.62
N THR A 18 21.81 8.51 28.04
CA THR A 18 21.57 7.45 27.04
C THR A 18 21.03 6.21 27.73
N THR A 19 19.72 6.16 27.99
CA THR A 19 19.05 4.90 28.31
C THR A 19 18.67 4.22 27.00
N THR A 20 19.63 3.52 26.38
CA THR A 20 19.36 2.66 25.22
C THR A 20 18.74 1.35 25.70
N SER A 21 17.43 1.35 25.92
CA SER A 21 16.62 0.14 25.99
C SER A 21 15.28 0.40 25.33
N GLY A 22 15.15 0.10 24.03
CA GLY A 22 13.84 0.13 23.35
C GLY A 22 13.82 0.46 21.86
N GLY A 23 14.76 -0.04 21.05
CA GLY A 23 14.73 0.21 19.60
C GLY A 23 13.61 -0.52 18.84
N ALA A 24 13.12 -1.66 19.35
CA ALA A 24 12.15 -2.49 18.62
C ALA A 24 10.68 -2.03 18.77
N ALA A 25 10.34 -1.30 19.84
CA ALA A 25 8.97 -0.86 20.07
C ALA A 25 8.61 0.45 19.33
N ALA A 26 9.60 1.29 19.03
CA ALA A 26 9.38 2.56 18.35
C ALA A 26 9.08 2.39 16.85
N ALA A 27 9.79 1.49 16.16
CA ALA A 27 9.60 1.26 14.72
C ALA A 27 8.22 0.68 14.38
N ALA A 28 7.68 -0.22 15.22
CA ALA A 28 6.35 -0.78 15.03
C ALA A 28 5.23 0.26 15.26
N ALA A 29 5.45 1.22 16.18
CA ALA A 29 4.52 2.32 16.41
C ALA A 29 4.52 3.31 15.23
N GLU A 30 5.69 3.60 14.66
CA GLU A 30 5.83 4.45 13.47
C GLU A 30 5.15 3.82 12.22
N GLU A 31 5.35 2.52 12.00
CA GLU A 31 4.72 1.79 10.90
C GLU A 31 3.18 1.77 10.99
N ALA A 32 2.63 1.60 12.20
CA ALA A 32 1.18 1.67 12.42
C ALA A 32 0.62 3.06 12.11
N VAL A 33 1.31 4.12 12.52
CA VAL A 33 0.93 5.50 12.21
C VAL A 33 0.99 5.76 10.70
N LYS A 34 2.01 5.25 10.00
CA LYS A 34 2.13 5.33 8.53
C LYS A 34 0.93 4.66 7.84
N LYS A 35 0.56 3.44 8.25
CA LYS A 35 -0.58 2.69 7.69
C LYS A 35 -1.92 3.39 7.94
N GLU A 36 -2.13 3.94 9.13
CA GLU A 36 -3.35 4.70 9.44
C GLU A 36 -3.45 5.98 8.59
N PHE A 37 -2.34 6.68 8.40
CA PHE A 37 -2.28 7.85 7.54
C PHE A 37 -2.56 7.48 6.08
N GLU A 38 -1.89 6.49 5.53
CA GLU A 38 -2.07 6.02 4.15
C GLU A 38 -3.53 5.62 3.91
N LYS A 39 -4.11 4.85 4.81
CA LYS A 39 -5.53 4.47 4.75
C LYS A 39 -6.43 5.71 4.73
N GLY A 40 -6.24 6.63 5.69
CA GLY A 40 -7.05 7.85 5.76
C GLY A 40 -6.85 8.82 4.59
N PHE A 41 -5.68 8.78 3.94
CA PHE A 41 -5.35 9.58 2.77
C PHE A 41 -6.03 9.01 1.52
N PHE A 42 -5.84 7.72 1.25
CA PHE A 42 -6.41 7.07 0.09
C PHE A 42 -7.93 6.92 0.19
N ASP A 43 -8.49 6.61 1.36
CA ASP A 43 -9.95 6.44 1.56
C ASP A 43 -10.78 7.68 1.17
N LYS A 44 -10.18 8.87 1.24
CA LYS A 44 -10.83 10.12 0.82
C LYS A 44 -10.74 10.37 -0.69
N MET A 45 -9.92 9.62 -1.41
CA MET A 45 -9.75 9.75 -2.85
C MET A 45 -10.78 8.94 -3.63
N ALA A 46 -11.28 9.56 -4.69
CA ALA A 46 -12.06 8.88 -5.73
C ALA A 46 -11.24 7.75 -6.37
N LYS A 47 -11.95 6.76 -6.94
CA LYS A 47 -11.35 5.61 -7.63
C LYS A 47 -10.40 6.05 -8.74
N GLU A 48 -10.81 7.03 -9.53
CA GLU A 48 -10.06 7.53 -10.69
C GLU A 48 -8.72 8.13 -10.24
N ALA A 49 -8.76 8.98 -9.21
CA ALA A 49 -7.57 9.59 -8.64
C ALA A 49 -6.61 8.55 -8.04
N LEU A 50 -7.12 7.48 -7.43
CA LEU A 50 -6.28 6.39 -6.92
C LEU A 50 -5.51 5.68 -8.06
N PHE A 51 -6.17 5.42 -9.19
CA PHE A 51 -5.49 4.82 -10.36
C PHE A 51 -4.46 5.76 -10.98
N ASP A 52 -4.74 7.06 -11.04
CA ASP A 52 -3.76 8.04 -11.50
C ASP A 52 -2.52 8.08 -10.60
N VAL A 53 -2.71 7.97 -9.27
CA VAL A 53 -1.60 7.88 -8.31
C VAL A 53 -0.79 6.60 -8.50
N ILE A 54 -1.44 5.45 -8.71
CA ILE A 54 -0.75 4.18 -8.99
C ILE A 54 0.11 4.30 -10.26
N LEU A 55 -0.44 4.88 -11.33
CA LEU A 55 0.28 5.08 -12.58
C LEU A 55 1.46 6.05 -12.41
N ALA A 56 1.26 7.16 -11.68
CA ALA A 56 2.31 8.12 -11.39
C ALA A 56 3.43 7.51 -10.52
N ALA A 57 3.07 6.72 -9.49
CA ALA A 57 4.03 6.04 -8.62
C ALA A 57 4.86 5.03 -9.41
N ASN A 58 4.23 4.26 -10.30
CA ASN A 58 4.93 3.34 -11.20
C ASN A 58 5.87 4.07 -12.16
N TYR A 59 5.45 5.21 -12.74
CA TYR A 59 6.28 6.03 -13.62
C TYR A 59 7.50 6.65 -12.90
N LEU A 60 7.32 7.08 -11.66
CA LEU A 60 8.37 7.70 -10.85
C LEU A 60 9.27 6.67 -10.13
N HIS A 61 9.02 5.37 -10.28
CA HIS A 61 9.69 4.29 -9.55
C HIS A 61 9.63 4.48 -8.02
N ALA A 62 8.50 4.98 -7.51
CA ALA A 62 8.28 5.15 -6.08
C ALA A 62 7.65 3.87 -5.49
N GLU A 63 8.48 2.87 -5.19
CA GLU A 63 8.04 1.52 -4.76
C GLU A 63 7.13 1.56 -3.53
N GLU A 64 7.48 2.30 -2.49
CA GLU A 64 6.65 2.38 -1.28
C GLU A 64 5.26 2.98 -1.54
N LEU A 65 5.18 3.99 -2.41
CA LEU A 65 3.91 4.64 -2.77
C LEU A 65 3.07 3.72 -3.66
N LEU A 66 3.73 2.99 -4.57
CA LEU A 66 3.09 2.01 -5.42
C LEU A 66 2.47 0.89 -4.57
N ASP A 67 3.22 0.35 -3.61
CA ASP A 67 2.74 -0.71 -2.72
C ASP A 67 1.58 -0.23 -1.85
N ALA A 68 1.70 0.95 -1.24
CA ALA A 68 0.64 1.50 -0.38
C ALA A 68 -0.67 1.77 -1.16
N SER A 69 -0.56 2.36 -2.35
CA SER A 69 -1.73 2.65 -3.20
C SER A 69 -2.35 1.37 -3.78
N MET A 70 -1.53 0.39 -4.16
CA MET A 70 -2.00 -0.93 -4.62
C MET A 70 -2.69 -1.71 -3.50
N GLN A 71 -2.16 -1.65 -2.28
CA GLN A 71 -2.78 -2.26 -1.11
C GLN A 71 -4.17 -1.66 -0.84
N CYS A 72 -4.32 -0.34 -0.91
CA CYS A 72 -5.62 0.31 -0.78
C CYS A 72 -6.59 -0.13 -1.89
N ALA A 73 -6.12 -0.22 -3.15
CA ALA A 73 -6.94 -0.71 -4.26
C ALA A 73 -7.39 -2.17 -4.04
N ALA A 74 -6.50 -3.03 -3.55
CA ALA A 74 -6.80 -4.41 -3.20
C ALA A 74 -7.81 -4.50 -2.05
N ASP A 75 -7.69 -3.67 -1.02
CA ASP A 75 -8.63 -3.63 0.10
C ASP A 75 -10.03 -3.17 -0.34
N ARG A 76 -10.11 -2.25 -1.32
CA ARG A 76 -11.40 -1.87 -1.95
C ARG A 76 -11.98 -2.95 -2.85
N ALA A 77 -11.15 -3.84 -3.39
CA ALA A 77 -11.59 -4.98 -4.20
C ALA A 77 -12.02 -6.17 -3.33
N ARG A 78 -11.47 -6.27 -2.12
CA ARG A 78 -11.71 -7.38 -1.18
C ARG A 78 -13.19 -7.50 -0.83
N GLY A 79 -13.72 -8.72 -0.93
CA GLY A 79 -15.10 -9.04 -0.55
C GLY A 79 -16.17 -8.64 -1.56
N LYS A 80 -15.81 -8.01 -2.69
CA LYS A 80 -16.74 -7.76 -3.80
C LYS A 80 -16.94 -9.03 -4.60
N THR A 81 -18.17 -9.23 -5.05
CA THR A 81 -18.49 -10.31 -6.00
C THR A 81 -17.94 -9.99 -7.38
N VAL A 82 -17.75 -11.00 -8.24
CA VAL A 82 -17.31 -10.83 -9.63
C VAL A 82 -18.13 -9.77 -10.41
N PRO A 83 -19.48 -9.73 -10.36
CA PRO A 83 -20.23 -8.69 -11.05
C PRO A 83 -19.99 -7.29 -10.48
N GLU A 84 -19.95 -7.13 -9.16
CA GLU A 84 -19.67 -5.83 -8.52
C GLU A 84 -18.24 -5.35 -8.82
N LEU A 85 -17.28 -6.27 -8.92
CA LEU A 85 -15.92 -5.96 -9.29
C LEU A 85 -15.86 -5.46 -10.74
N ARG A 86 -16.57 -6.12 -11.66
CA ARG A 86 -16.67 -5.69 -13.05
C ARG A 86 -17.27 -4.29 -13.16
N GLU A 87 -18.37 -4.03 -12.47
CA GLU A 87 -18.97 -2.69 -12.41
C GLU A 87 -17.99 -1.67 -11.81
N TYR A 88 -17.40 -2.00 -10.65
CA TYR A 88 -16.46 -1.13 -9.96
C TYR A 88 -15.26 -0.76 -10.84
N PHE A 89 -14.72 -1.68 -11.64
CA PHE A 89 -13.62 -1.39 -12.56
C PHE A 89 -14.09 -0.85 -13.93
N GLY A 90 -15.39 -0.88 -14.24
CA GLY A 90 -15.92 -0.47 -15.54
C GLY A 90 -15.65 -1.48 -16.65
N LEU A 91 -15.57 -2.77 -16.31
CA LEU A 91 -15.30 -3.87 -17.23
C LEU A 91 -16.60 -4.45 -17.78
N VAL A 92 -16.66 -4.64 -19.09
CA VAL A 92 -17.77 -5.32 -19.78
C VAL A 92 -17.58 -6.84 -19.67
N ASN A 93 -18.66 -7.59 -19.38
CA ASN A 93 -18.61 -9.05 -19.44
C ASN A 93 -18.48 -9.49 -20.89
N ASN A 94 -17.32 -10.05 -21.26
CA ASN A 94 -17.05 -10.56 -22.60
C ASN A 94 -17.11 -12.10 -22.66
N PHE A 95 -17.49 -12.77 -21.57
CA PHE A 95 -17.64 -14.23 -21.55
C PHE A 95 -19.01 -14.65 -22.03
N THR A 96 -19.06 -15.74 -22.80
CA THR A 96 -20.30 -16.45 -23.05
C THR A 96 -20.79 -17.13 -21.77
N PRO A 97 -22.10 -17.40 -21.61
CA PRO A 97 -22.62 -18.09 -20.43
C PRO A 97 -21.99 -19.46 -20.22
N GLU A 98 -21.62 -20.15 -21.30
CA GLU A 98 -20.94 -21.45 -21.27
C GLU A 98 -19.51 -21.34 -20.71
N GLU A 99 -18.74 -20.35 -21.15
CA GLU A 99 -17.40 -20.07 -20.62
C GLU A 99 -17.45 -19.60 -19.16
N GLU A 100 -18.45 -18.80 -18.78
CA GLU A 100 -18.60 -18.34 -17.39
C GLU A 100 -18.91 -19.50 -16.44
N GLU A 101 -19.72 -20.48 -16.88
CA GLU A 101 -19.99 -21.70 -16.11
C GLU A 101 -18.76 -22.61 -15.99
N GLU A 102 -17.98 -22.75 -17.06
CA GLU A 102 -16.74 -23.53 -17.04
C GLU A 102 -15.71 -22.89 -16.08
N ILE A 103 -15.51 -21.57 -16.17
CA ILE A 103 -14.64 -20.81 -15.27
C ILE A 103 -15.13 -20.91 -13.82
N ARG A 104 -16.45 -20.87 -13.57
CA ARG A 104 -17.02 -21.02 -12.22
C ARG A 104 -16.82 -22.43 -11.67
N LYS A 105 -16.89 -23.46 -12.52
CA LYS A 105 -16.63 -24.85 -12.16
C LYS A 105 -15.15 -25.08 -11.83
N GLU A 106 -14.24 -24.54 -12.63
CA GLU A 106 -12.80 -24.59 -12.40
C GLU A 106 -12.37 -23.83 -11.15
N ASN A 107 -12.98 -22.67 -10.90
CA ASN A 107 -12.71 -21.83 -9.72
C ASN A 107 -13.62 -22.14 -8.53
N SER A 108 -14.21 -23.33 -8.48
CA SER A 108 -15.10 -23.77 -7.39
C SER A 108 -14.44 -23.62 -6.00
N TRP A 109 -13.13 -23.82 -5.90
CA TRP A 109 -12.33 -23.63 -4.67
C TRP A 109 -12.38 -22.19 -4.09
N ALA A 110 -12.71 -21.19 -4.91
CA ALA A 110 -12.79 -19.79 -4.48
C ALA A 110 -14.21 -19.39 -4.01
N PHE A 111 -15.19 -20.28 -4.17
CA PHE A 111 -16.60 -20.04 -3.86
C PHE A 111 -17.15 -20.96 -2.75
N ASP A 112 -16.30 -21.82 -2.17
CA ASP A 112 -16.61 -22.76 -1.07
C ASP A 112 -16.29 -22.16 0.31
#